data_AF-A0A2D7JGN4-F1
#
_entry.id   AF-A0A2D7JGN4-F1
#
_cell.length_a   1.000
_cell.length_b   1.000
_cell.length_c   1.000
_cell.angle_alpha   90.00
_cell.angle_beta   90.00
_cell.angle_gamma   90.00
#
_symmetry.space_group_name_H-M   'P 1'
#
loop_
_entity.id
_entity.type
_entity.pdbx_description
1 polymer ?
#
loop_
_entity_poly.entity_id
_entity_poly.type
_entity_poly.pdbx_seq_one_letter_code
_entity_poly.pdbx_strand_id
1 'polypeptide(L)'
;MLALGKNLKQKSEFSPVKDLLVFELVNSSLDHIIFRKPLSFYDSQSIQVAMFGMGCFWGVEKLFWGLDGVKMTAVGYSAGTSDYPNYDLVCSKVVDHSEVVLVHFQPDTISYSELLKIFWESHDPTQGMRQGNDIGVQYRSGIYTFSEEQQNMALQTKNHYFARLNSEKFTTITTEILPANKFYYAEEYHQQYLAKNPRGYCALKGTGIKF
;
A
#
# COMPACT_ATOMS: atom_id res chain seq x y z
N MET A 1 -52.25 -10.80 -2.94
CA MET A 1 -51.92 -9.97 -1.77
C MET A 1 -50.42 -10.14 -1.51
N LEU A 2 -49.66 -9.10 -1.88
CA LEU A 2 -48.28 -8.73 -1.50
C LEU A 2 -47.18 -9.82 -1.41
N ALA A 3 -46.30 -9.84 -2.42
CA ALA A 3 -44.94 -10.34 -2.30
C ALA A 3 -44.09 -9.34 -1.51
N LEU A 4 -43.68 -9.71 -0.30
CA LEU A 4 -42.70 -8.97 0.51
C LEU A 4 -41.29 -9.34 0.03
N GLY A 5 -40.82 -8.65 -1.00
CA GLY A 5 -39.41 -8.64 -1.38
C GLY A 5 -38.61 -7.90 -0.30
N LYS A 6 -37.95 -8.65 0.59
CA LYS A 6 -36.94 -8.09 1.50
C LYS A 6 -35.73 -7.68 0.66
N ASN A 7 -35.58 -6.37 0.46
CA ASN A 7 -34.33 -5.76 -0.01
C ASN A 7 -33.24 -6.01 1.06
N LEU A 8 -32.53 -7.12 0.93
CA LEU A 8 -31.27 -7.33 1.62
C LEU A 8 -30.24 -6.39 0.97
N LYS A 9 -30.05 -5.20 1.55
CA LYS A 9 -28.89 -4.37 1.20
C LYS A 9 -27.65 -5.20 1.51
N GLN A 10 -26.92 -5.63 0.48
CA GLN A 10 -25.59 -6.20 0.62
C GLN A 10 -24.74 -5.20 1.41
N LYS A 11 -24.21 -5.63 2.54
CA LYS A 11 -23.27 -4.83 3.34
C LYS A 11 -21.97 -4.80 2.54
N SER A 12 -21.48 -3.61 2.18
CA SER A 12 -20.17 -3.43 1.53
C SER A 12 -19.10 -4.14 2.37
N GLU A 13 -18.27 -4.97 1.73
CA GLU A 13 -17.09 -5.59 2.35
C GLU A 13 -16.04 -4.53 2.74
N PHE A 14 -16.07 -3.37 2.08
CA PHE A 14 -15.15 -2.27 2.31
C PHE A 14 -15.65 -1.33 3.41
N SER A 15 -14.79 -1.10 4.39
CA SER A 15 -14.94 -0.05 5.40
C SER A 15 -14.53 1.31 4.85
N PRO A 16 -15.12 2.42 5.33
CA PRO A 16 -14.66 3.76 4.98
C PRO A 16 -13.18 3.94 5.33
N VAL A 17 -12.40 4.54 4.42
CA VAL A 17 -10.95 4.74 4.58
C VAL A 17 -10.59 5.31 5.95
N LYS A 18 -11.28 6.37 6.38
CA LYS A 18 -11.04 7.06 7.65
C LYS A 18 -11.12 6.14 8.87
N ASP A 19 -11.95 5.10 8.82
CA ASP A 19 -12.16 4.17 9.94
C ASP A 19 -11.04 3.12 10.00
N LEU A 20 -10.21 3.04 8.96
CA LEU A 20 -9.06 2.15 8.87
C LEU A 20 -7.74 2.83 9.31
N LEU A 21 -7.70 4.16 9.41
CA LEU A 21 -6.49 4.90 9.74
C LEU A 21 -6.27 4.99 11.25
N VAL A 22 -5.22 4.33 11.76
CA VAL A 22 -4.93 4.26 13.21
C VAL A 22 -3.67 5.05 13.56
N PHE A 23 -3.87 6.19 14.21
CA PHE A 23 -2.80 7.11 14.61
C PHE A 23 -2.23 6.86 16.01
N GLU A 24 -2.67 5.85 16.76
CA GLU A 24 -2.30 5.71 18.18
C GLU A 24 -0.79 5.55 18.46
N LEU A 25 -0.01 5.19 17.44
CA LEU A 25 1.44 5.03 17.50
C LEU A 25 2.22 6.27 17.02
N VAL A 26 1.52 7.30 16.53
CA VAL A 26 2.16 8.51 15.97
C VAL A 26 1.38 9.77 16.33
N ASN A 27 2.06 10.90 16.48
CA ASN A 27 1.36 12.17 16.58
C ASN A 27 0.66 12.48 15.25
N SER A 28 -0.67 12.47 15.21
CA SER A 28 -1.45 12.77 14.00
C SER A 28 -1.26 14.22 13.49
N SER A 29 -0.72 15.09 14.34
CA SER A 29 -0.32 16.47 14.00
C SER A 29 1.13 16.59 13.51
N LEU A 30 1.86 15.47 13.43
CA LEU A 30 3.18 15.45 12.80
C LEU A 30 3.04 15.86 11.33
N ASP A 31 3.82 16.85 10.91
CA ASP A 31 3.82 17.30 9.53
C ASP A 31 4.64 16.38 8.64
N HIS A 32 4.04 16.00 7.51
CA HIS A 32 4.75 15.35 6.42
C HIS A 32 5.80 16.31 5.85
N ILE A 33 7.09 15.91 5.86
CA ILE A 33 8.20 16.82 5.54
C ILE A 33 8.14 17.34 4.10
N ILE A 34 7.65 16.52 3.16
CA ILE A 34 7.52 16.90 1.75
C ILE A 34 6.30 17.80 1.52
N PHE A 35 5.10 17.35 1.90
CA PHE A 35 3.86 18.07 1.60
C PHE A 35 3.53 19.21 2.56
N ARG A 36 4.21 19.32 3.71
CA ARG A 36 4.01 20.36 4.74
C ARG A 36 2.55 20.43 5.23
N LYS A 37 1.98 19.26 5.48
CA LYS A 37 0.64 19.07 6.02
C LYS A 37 0.68 18.00 7.11
N PRO A 38 -0.24 18.03 8.09
CA PRO A 38 -0.34 16.97 9.09
C PRO A 38 -0.51 15.61 8.42
N LEU A 39 0.07 14.54 8.98
CA LEU A 39 -0.14 13.17 8.48
C LEU A 39 -1.63 12.76 8.49
N SER A 40 -2.43 13.38 9.36
CA SER A 40 -3.89 13.22 9.38
C SER A 40 -4.63 13.91 8.23
N PHE A 41 -3.94 14.61 7.34
CA PHE A 41 -4.57 15.28 6.21
C PHE A 41 -5.24 14.27 5.26
N TYR A 42 -6.56 14.36 5.19
CA TYR A 42 -7.38 13.61 4.25
C TYR A 42 -8.53 14.49 3.76
N ASP A 43 -8.53 14.79 2.47
CA ASP A 43 -9.65 15.46 1.80
C ASP A 43 -10.52 14.41 1.10
N SER A 44 -11.60 14.00 1.75
CA SER A 44 -12.46 12.93 1.27
C SER A 44 -13.24 13.26 -0.01
N GLN A 45 -13.24 14.51 -0.48
CA GLN A 45 -13.98 14.91 -1.69
C GLN A 45 -13.14 14.79 -2.95
N SER A 46 -11.84 15.08 -2.87
CA SER A 46 -10.96 15.22 -4.05
C SER A 46 -9.82 14.19 -4.10
N ILE A 47 -9.64 13.40 -3.05
CA ILE A 47 -8.53 12.46 -2.91
C ILE A 47 -9.07 11.04 -2.79
N GLN A 48 -8.42 10.12 -3.50
CA GLN A 48 -8.54 8.68 -3.30
C GLN A 48 -7.31 8.14 -2.59
N VAL A 49 -7.43 6.92 -2.03
CA VAL A 49 -6.36 6.26 -1.29
C VAL A 49 -6.02 4.93 -1.94
N ALA A 50 -4.72 4.66 -2.02
CA ALA A 50 -4.16 3.36 -2.40
C ALA A 50 -3.21 2.88 -1.30
N MET A 51 -3.08 1.57 -1.13
CA MET A 51 -2.16 0.99 -0.15
C MET A 51 -1.39 -0.17 -0.77
N PHE A 52 -0.07 -0.10 -0.68
CA PHE A 52 0.84 -1.03 -1.36
C PHE A 52 1.92 -1.55 -0.41
N GLY A 53 2.15 -2.87 -0.44
CA GLY A 53 3.32 -3.53 0.14
C GLY A 53 4.30 -3.92 -0.97
N MET A 54 5.54 -3.46 -0.89
CA MET A 54 6.53 -3.56 -1.97
C MET A 54 7.95 -3.83 -1.44
N GLY A 55 8.06 -4.49 -0.29
CA GLY A 55 9.31 -4.61 0.46
C GLY A 55 9.54 -3.44 1.41
N CYS A 56 10.80 -3.06 1.64
CA CYS A 56 11.16 -1.95 2.53
C CYS A 56 10.40 -0.66 2.16
N PHE A 57 9.51 -0.24 3.05
CA PHE A 57 8.61 0.89 2.80
C PHE A 57 9.29 2.25 2.63
N TRP A 58 10.56 2.43 3.02
CA TRP A 58 11.27 3.71 2.91
C TRP A 58 11.51 4.11 1.45
N GLY A 59 11.98 3.15 0.65
CA GLY A 59 12.19 3.36 -0.79
C GLY A 59 10.87 3.53 -1.53
N VAL A 60 9.84 2.79 -1.10
CA VAL A 60 8.51 2.81 -1.68
C VAL A 60 7.80 4.14 -1.42
N GLU A 61 7.86 4.65 -0.18
CA GLU A 61 7.27 5.95 0.17
C GLU A 61 7.93 7.06 -0.65
N LYS A 62 9.27 7.00 -0.79
CA LYS A 62 10.03 7.92 -1.62
C LYS A 62 9.63 7.92 -3.08
N LEU A 63 9.34 6.74 -3.63
CA LEU A 63 8.84 6.60 -4.99
C LEU A 63 7.51 7.37 -5.14
N PHE A 64 6.55 7.14 -4.24
CA PHE A 64 5.21 7.69 -4.39
C PHE A 64 5.12 9.20 -4.09
N TRP A 65 5.82 9.73 -3.08
CA TRP A 65 5.73 11.17 -2.81
C TRP A 65 6.32 12.05 -3.92
N GLY A 66 7.11 11.46 -4.82
CA GLY A 66 7.73 12.14 -5.95
C GLY A 66 6.82 12.23 -7.19
N LEU A 67 5.65 11.60 -7.17
CA LEU A 67 4.73 11.58 -8.30
C LEU A 67 3.81 12.80 -8.29
N ASP A 68 3.58 13.36 -9.48
CA ASP A 68 2.54 14.38 -9.63
C ASP A 68 1.16 13.77 -9.36
N GLY A 69 0.28 14.55 -8.76
CA GLY A 69 -1.03 14.09 -8.30
C GLY A 69 -1.05 13.42 -6.91
N VAL A 70 0.10 12.97 -6.37
CA VAL A 70 0.18 12.46 -4.99
C VAL A 70 0.19 13.65 -4.01
N LYS A 71 -0.64 13.57 -2.96
CA LYS A 71 -0.89 14.66 -2.00
C LYS A 71 -0.50 14.35 -0.56
N MET A 72 -0.40 13.08 -0.22
CA MET A 72 0.10 12.60 1.06
C MET A 72 0.62 11.17 0.87
N THR A 73 1.68 10.83 1.59
CA THR A 73 2.11 9.43 1.78
C THR A 73 2.30 9.16 3.26
N ALA A 74 2.18 7.92 3.67
CA ALA A 74 2.60 7.50 5.01
C ALA A 74 3.07 6.05 4.96
N VAL A 75 4.03 5.73 5.81
CA VAL A 75 4.49 4.34 6.02
C VAL A 75 3.82 3.74 7.24
N GLY A 76 3.56 2.43 7.19
CA GLY A 76 2.87 1.74 8.26
C GLY A 76 2.85 0.24 8.13
N TYR A 77 2.04 -0.37 8.99
CA TYR A 77 1.83 -1.80 9.09
C TYR A 77 0.36 -2.13 8.84
N SER A 78 0.10 -3.12 8.00
CA SER A 78 -1.26 -3.55 7.65
C SER A 78 -1.27 -5.02 7.24
N ALA A 79 -2.44 -5.56 6.91
CA ALA A 79 -2.63 -6.94 6.45
C ALA A 79 -2.12 -8.05 7.39
N GLY A 80 -1.94 -7.72 8.67
CA GLY A 80 -1.76 -8.67 9.76
C GLY A 80 -3.02 -8.81 10.60
N THR A 81 -2.96 -9.67 11.61
CA THR A 81 -4.06 -10.04 12.50
C THR A 81 -3.96 -9.42 13.90
N SER A 82 -2.77 -8.95 14.31
CA SER A 82 -2.58 -8.29 15.60
C SER A 82 -3.05 -6.83 15.57
N ASP A 83 -3.58 -6.35 16.69
CA ASP A 83 -3.80 -4.92 16.89
C ASP A 83 -2.51 -4.25 17.43
N TYR A 84 -2.29 -2.99 17.06
CA TYR A 84 -1.18 -2.13 17.51
C TYR A 84 0.24 -2.73 17.34
N PRO A 85 0.62 -3.19 16.14
CA PRO A 85 1.98 -3.63 15.87
C PRO A 85 2.98 -2.46 16.01
N ASN A 86 4.16 -2.73 16.56
CA ASN A 86 5.31 -1.81 16.51
C ASN A 86 6.45 -2.42 15.68
N TYR A 87 7.46 -1.62 15.32
CA TYR A 87 8.55 -2.09 14.45
C TYR A 87 9.25 -3.34 14.98
N ASP A 88 9.53 -3.41 16.29
CA ASP A 88 10.21 -4.55 16.91
C ASP A 88 9.39 -5.84 16.82
N LEU A 89 8.08 -5.76 17.04
CA LEU A 89 7.17 -6.90 16.89
C LEU A 89 7.10 -7.37 15.44
N VAL A 90 7.01 -6.44 14.48
CA VAL A 90 6.98 -6.76 13.04
C VAL A 90 8.31 -7.41 12.61
N CYS A 91 9.44 -6.86 13.04
CA CYS A 91 10.77 -7.41 12.76
C CYS A 91 11.00 -8.78 13.40
N SER A 92 10.40 -9.04 14.57
CA SER A 92 10.48 -10.34 15.26
C SER A 92 9.75 -11.47 14.53
N LYS A 93 8.95 -11.16 13.50
CA LYS A 93 8.14 -12.12 12.72
C LYS A 93 7.06 -12.85 13.52
N VAL A 94 6.76 -12.37 14.73
CA VAL A 94 5.70 -12.90 15.60
C VAL A 94 4.33 -12.41 15.12
N VAL A 95 4.28 -11.25 14.49
CA VAL A 95 3.09 -10.70 13.84
C VAL A 95 3.23 -10.78 12.32
N ASP A 96 2.10 -10.93 11.63
CA ASP A 96 1.99 -11.19 10.19
C ASP A 96 1.73 -9.93 9.35
N HIS A 97 1.98 -8.74 9.92
CA HIS A 97 1.86 -7.49 9.20
C HIS A 97 2.85 -7.38 8.03
N SER A 98 2.42 -6.69 6.98
CA SER A 98 3.26 -6.20 5.89
C SER A 98 3.67 -4.76 6.14
N GLU A 99 4.89 -4.40 5.76
CA GLU A 99 5.29 -3.00 5.55
C GLU A 99 4.54 -2.47 4.33
N VAL A 100 3.81 -1.37 4.54
CA VAL A 100 2.95 -0.79 3.52
C VAL A 100 3.10 0.72 3.45
N VAL A 101 2.83 1.25 2.27
CA VAL A 101 2.71 2.68 2.01
C VAL A 101 1.27 3.01 1.69
N LEU A 102 0.72 3.96 2.45
CA LEU A 102 -0.55 4.62 2.16
C LEU A 102 -0.28 5.80 1.22
N VAL A 103 -1.01 5.88 0.11
CA VAL A 103 -0.84 6.91 -0.92
C VAL A 103 -2.17 7.62 -1.12
N HIS A 104 -2.22 8.90 -0.78
CA HIS A 104 -3.35 9.78 -1.06
C HIS A 104 -3.09 10.48 -2.39
N PHE A 105 -3.95 10.29 -3.38
CA PHE A 105 -3.76 10.80 -4.74
C PHE A 105 -5.00 11.48 -5.29
N GLN A 106 -4.80 12.45 -6.17
CA GLN A 106 -5.88 13.09 -6.93
C GLN A 106 -6.14 12.33 -8.23
N PRO A 107 -7.32 11.68 -8.38
CA PRO A 107 -7.62 10.85 -9.55
C PRO A 107 -7.64 11.64 -10.87
N ASP A 108 -7.89 12.96 -10.81
CA ASP A 108 -7.86 13.85 -11.98
C ASP A 108 -6.43 14.15 -12.49
N THR A 109 -5.39 13.86 -11.69
CA THR A 109 -3.98 14.08 -12.04
C THR A 109 -3.22 12.77 -12.24
N ILE A 110 -3.46 11.77 -11.40
CA ILE A 110 -2.88 10.43 -11.52
C ILE A 110 -3.94 9.37 -11.22
N SER A 111 -4.11 8.43 -12.12
CA SER A 111 -5.11 7.37 -11.99
C SER A 111 -4.63 6.22 -11.12
N TYR A 112 -5.56 5.46 -10.55
CA TYR A 112 -5.23 4.22 -9.83
C TYR A 112 -4.52 3.20 -10.73
N SER A 113 -4.88 3.14 -12.02
CA SER A 113 -4.18 2.31 -13.02
C SER A 113 -2.71 2.71 -13.20
N GLU A 114 -2.39 3.99 -13.17
CA GLU A 114 -1.01 4.46 -13.25
C GLU A 114 -0.23 4.10 -11.99
N LEU A 115 -0.85 4.22 -10.81
CA LEU A 115 -0.26 3.75 -9.56
C LEU A 115 0.00 2.24 -9.59
N LEU A 116 -0.95 1.44 -10.10
CA LEU A 116 -0.77 -0.01 -10.28
C LEU A 116 0.37 -0.33 -11.26
N LYS A 117 0.47 0.39 -12.37
CA LYS A 117 1.61 0.24 -13.30
C LYS A 117 2.94 0.50 -12.59
N ILE A 118 3.03 1.60 -11.84
CA ILE A 118 4.22 1.95 -11.07
C ILE A 118 4.54 0.86 -10.03
N PHE A 119 3.52 0.36 -9.34
CA PHE A 119 3.65 -0.77 -8.41
C PHE A 119 4.30 -1.98 -9.08
N TRP A 120 3.75 -2.44 -10.21
CA TRP A 120 4.24 -3.64 -10.91
C TRP A 120 5.68 -3.51 -11.42
N GLU A 121 6.07 -2.32 -11.89
CA GLU A 121 7.42 -2.09 -12.44
C GLU A 121 8.50 -1.83 -11.37
N SER A 122 8.12 -1.45 -10.15
CA SER A 122 9.08 -0.90 -9.16
C SER A 122 9.55 -1.90 -8.11
N HIS A 123 9.00 -3.10 -8.05
CA HIS A 123 9.46 -4.18 -7.17
C HIS A 123 9.37 -5.54 -7.89
N ASP A 124 9.95 -6.60 -7.32
CA ASP A 124 9.77 -7.95 -7.84
C ASP A 124 8.55 -8.62 -7.17
N PRO A 125 7.42 -8.80 -7.89
CA PRO A 125 6.20 -9.35 -7.33
C PRO A 125 6.19 -10.88 -7.26
N THR A 126 7.31 -11.56 -7.52
CA THR A 126 7.38 -13.04 -7.61
C THR A 126 8.16 -13.69 -6.46
N GLN A 127 8.59 -12.93 -5.46
CA GLN A 127 9.55 -13.38 -4.45
C GLN A 127 8.93 -13.93 -3.16
N GLY A 128 7.60 -13.88 -3.02
CA GLY A 128 6.89 -14.37 -1.84
C GLY A 128 7.15 -13.51 -0.61
N MET A 129 7.60 -14.14 0.47
CA MET A 129 7.89 -13.50 1.76
C MET A 129 9.30 -12.88 1.79
N ARG A 130 9.60 -12.09 0.75
CA ARG A 130 10.90 -11.47 0.50
C ARG A 130 10.78 -10.34 -0.52
N GLN A 131 11.64 -9.33 -0.40
CA GLN A 131 11.95 -8.41 -1.47
C GLN A 131 13.47 -8.14 -1.53
N GLY A 132 14.12 -8.57 -2.61
CA GLY A 132 15.56 -8.50 -2.77
C GLY A 132 16.31 -9.21 -1.64
N ASN A 133 17.04 -8.41 -0.86
CA ASN A 133 17.80 -8.86 0.32
C ASN A 133 16.97 -8.82 1.62
N ASP A 134 15.78 -8.21 1.60
CA ASP A 134 14.92 -8.07 2.76
C ASP A 134 14.03 -9.33 2.88
N ILE A 135 14.31 -10.18 3.87
CA ILE A 135 13.70 -11.51 4.03
C ILE A 135 12.72 -11.53 5.21
N GLY A 136 11.45 -11.77 4.92
CA GLY A 136 10.41 -11.89 5.92
C GLY A 136 9.01 -11.59 5.37
N VAL A 137 7.99 -12.06 6.10
CA VAL A 137 6.58 -11.85 5.73
C VAL A 137 6.23 -10.38 5.64
N GLN A 138 6.92 -9.52 6.38
CA GLN A 138 6.72 -8.07 6.38
C GLN A 138 7.13 -7.40 5.07
N TYR A 139 7.95 -8.06 4.24
CA TYR A 139 8.44 -7.50 2.98
C TYR A 139 7.70 -8.04 1.75
N ARG A 140 6.57 -8.73 1.97
CA ARG A 140 5.81 -9.35 0.88
C ARG A 140 5.18 -8.30 -0.04
N SER A 141 4.95 -8.70 -1.29
CA SER A 141 4.21 -7.92 -2.27
C SER A 141 2.70 -7.96 -1.95
N GLY A 142 2.05 -6.79 -1.87
CA GLY A 142 0.63 -6.70 -1.56
C GLY A 142 -0.05 -5.46 -2.13
N ILE A 143 -1.30 -5.62 -2.56
CA ILE A 143 -2.20 -4.52 -2.94
C ILE A 143 -3.43 -4.62 -2.05
N TYR A 144 -3.71 -3.54 -1.32
CA TYR A 144 -4.80 -3.51 -0.36
C TYR A 144 -5.83 -2.47 -0.77
N THR A 145 -7.03 -2.93 -1.12
CA THR A 145 -7.99 -2.17 -1.92
C THR A 145 -9.06 -1.52 -1.04
N PHE A 146 -9.49 -0.31 -1.39
CA PHE A 146 -10.53 0.42 -0.65
C PHE A 146 -11.90 0.39 -1.33
N SER A 147 -12.02 -0.31 -2.46
CA SER A 147 -13.28 -0.49 -3.19
C SER A 147 -13.22 -1.73 -4.10
N GLU A 148 -14.39 -2.19 -4.53
CA GLU A 148 -14.53 -3.25 -5.54
C GLU A 148 -13.87 -2.84 -6.86
N GLU A 149 -13.96 -1.56 -7.24
CA GLU A 149 -13.32 -1.02 -8.44
C GLU A 149 -11.79 -1.19 -8.37
N GLN A 150 -11.17 -0.76 -7.27
CA GLN A 150 -9.74 -0.96 -7.07
C GLN A 150 -9.36 -2.44 -7.08
N GLN A 151 -10.16 -3.30 -6.44
CA GLN A 151 -9.90 -4.74 -6.41
C GLN A 151 -9.94 -5.36 -7.81
N ASN A 152 -10.95 -5.00 -8.61
CA ASN A 152 -11.09 -5.47 -9.98
C ASN A 152 -9.93 -4.96 -10.86
N MET A 153 -9.54 -3.69 -10.75
CA MET A 153 -8.39 -3.14 -11.47
C MET A 153 -7.08 -3.84 -11.05
N ALA A 154 -6.86 -4.09 -9.77
CA ALA A 154 -5.69 -4.79 -9.27
C ALA A 154 -5.60 -6.23 -9.83
N LEU A 155 -6.72 -6.96 -9.85
CA LEU A 155 -6.78 -8.31 -10.43
C LEU A 155 -6.54 -8.31 -11.95
N GLN A 156 -7.14 -7.37 -12.68
CA GLN A 156 -6.94 -7.24 -14.13
C GLN A 156 -5.48 -6.90 -14.47
N THR A 157 -4.88 -5.94 -13.76
CA THR A 157 -3.47 -5.56 -13.98
C THR A 157 -2.50 -6.65 -13.54
N LYS A 158 -2.81 -7.43 -12.50
CA LYS A 158 -2.04 -8.65 -12.14
C LYS A 158 -2.00 -9.64 -13.29
N ASN A 159 -3.16 -9.95 -13.88
CA ASN A 159 -3.24 -10.88 -15.02
C ASN A 159 -2.48 -10.35 -16.24
N HIS A 160 -2.62 -9.06 -16.53
CA HIS A 160 -1.90 -8.40 -17.61
C HIS A 160 -0.38 -8.50 -17.42
N TYR A 161 0.11 -8.11 -16.24
CA TYR A 161 1.55 -8.12 -15.95
C TYR A 161 2.11 -9.53 -15.88
N PHE A 162 1.34 -10.51 -15.38
CA PHE A 162 1.74 -11.91 -15.38
C PHE A 162 2.06 -12.41 -16.79
N ALA A 163 1.29 -12.03 -17.81
CA ALA A 163 1.59 -12.42 -19.19
C ALA A 163 2.97 -11.92 -19.66
N ARG A 164 3.38 -10.72 -19.22
CA ARG A 164 4.68 -10.09 -19.52
C ARG A 164 5.82 -10.76 -18.74
N LEU A 165 5.59 -11.05 -17.47
CA LEU A 165 6.55 -11.77 -16.63
C LEU A 165 6.80 -13.21 -17.15
N ASN A 166 5.73 -13.88 -17.58
CA ASN A 166 5.81 -15.26 -18.05
C ASN A 166 6.61 -15.40 -19.36
N SER A 167 6.60 -14.39 -20.25
CA SER A 167 7.48 -14.39 -21.43
C SER A 167 8.97 -14.32 -21.07
N GLU A 168 9.29 -13.82 -19.88
CA GLU A 168 10.64 -13.72 -19.31
C GLU A 168 10.94 -14.82 -18.28
N LYS A 169 10.18 -15.92 -18.31
CA LYS A 169 10.36 -17.15 -17.50
C LYS A 169 10.04 -17.02 -16.01
N PHE A 170 9.40 -15.95 -15.57
CA PHE A 170 8.80 -15.88 -14.24
C PHE A 170 7.49 -16.69 -14.24
N THR A 171 7.37 -17.65 -13.32
CA THR A 171 6.26 -18.62 -13.35
C THR A 171 5.08 -18.28 -12.45
N THR A 172 5.22 -17.29 -11.55
CA THR A 172 4.16 -16.93 -10.60
C THR A 172 4.25 -15.47 -10.16
N ILE A 173 3.11 -14.88 -9.80
CA ILE A 173 3.04 -13.62 -9.03
C ILE A 173 2.56 -13.97 -7.62
N THR A 174 3.36 -13.60 -6.63
CA THR A 174 3.07 -13.81 -5.20
C THR A 174 2.33 -12.64 -4.55
N THR A 175 2.07 -11.56 -5.28
CA THR A 175 1.29 -10.41 -4.79
C THR A 175 -0.08 -10.86 -4.27
N GLU A 176 -0.33 -10.58 -2.99
CA GLU A 176 -1.66 -10.68 -2.41
C GLU A 176 -2.51 -9.47 -2.79
N ILE A 177 -3.79 -9.69 -3.04
CA ILE A 177 -4.75 -8.64 -3.38
C ILE A 177 -5.96 -8.86 -2.47
N LEU A 178 -6.11 -7.99 -1.48
CA LEU A 178 -7.11 -8.13 -0.42
C LEU A 178 -7.81 -6.79 -0.17
N PRO A 179 -9.06 -6.77 0.33
CA PRO A 179 -9.64 -5.57 0.90
C PRO A 179 -8.75 -5.01 2.01
N ALA A 180 -8.58 -3.69 2.04
CA ALA A 180 -7.79 -3.00 3.06
C ALA A 180 -8.38 -3.23 4.46
N ASN A 181 -7.52 -3.59 5.40
CA ASN A 181 -7.83 -3.59 6.83
C ASN A 181 -7.18 -2.37 7.50
N LYS A 182 -7.11 -2.36 8.85
CA LYS A 182 -6.51 -1.25 9.59
C LYS A 182 -5.08 -0.99 9.10
N PHE A 183 -4.76 0.29 8.94
CA PHE A 183 -3.43 0.81 8.68
C PHE A 183 -2.92 1.45 9.98
N TYR A 184 -1.90 0.83 10.55
CA TYR A 184 -1.19 1.35 11.72
C TYR A 184 -0.02 2.18 11.23
N TYR A 185 -0.04 3.49 11.52
CA TYR A 185 1.09 4.35 11.17
C TYR A 185 2.34 3.85 11.88
N ALA A 186 3.44 3.71 11.13
CA ALA A 186 4.74 3.44 11.72
C ALA A 186 5.24 4.67 12.48
N GLU A 187 6.21 4.46 13.35
CA GLU A 187 6.79 5.48 14.22
C GLU A 187 7.32 6.69 13.42
N GLU A 188 7.34 7.86 14.05
CA GLU A 188 7.73 9.12 13.40
C GLU A 188 9.06 9.04 12.65
N TYR A 189 10.05 8.32 13.18
CA TYR A 189 11.36 8.22 12.55
C TYR A 189 11.32 7.48 11.20
N HIS A 190 10.33 6.62 10.96
CA HIS A 190 10.12 5.95 9.67
C HIS A 190 9.45 6.86 8.66
N GLN A 191 8.57 7.77 9.09
CA GLN A 191 7.85 8.69 8.22
C GLN A 191 8.84 9.55 7.42
N GLN A 192 8.81 9.46 6.10
CA GLN A 192 9.71 10.16 5.17
C GLN A 192 11.19 9.94 5.51
N TYR A 193 11.56 8.73 5.93
CA TYR A 193 12.91 8.39 6.38
C TYR A 193 14.00 8.82 5.38
N LEU A 194 13.81 8.59 4.08
CA LEU A 194 14.79 8.96 3.05
C LEU A 194 14.84 10.46 2.72
N ALA A 195 13.84 11.24 3.13
CA ALA A 195 13.94 12.71 3.12
C ALA A 195 14.83 13.20 4.27
N LYS A 196 14.69 12.56 5.45
CA LYS A 196 15.52 12.82 6.64
C LYS A 196 16.95 12.31 6.49
N ASN A 197 17.12 11.19 5.79
CA ASN A 197 18.38 10.48 5.60
C ASN A 197 18.63 10.23 4.09
N PRO A 198 19.15 11.21 3.33
CA PRO A 198 19.29 11.10 1.88
C PRO A 198 20.22 9.97 1.40
N ARG A 199 21.13 9.50 2.27
CA ARG A 199 22.03 8.36 2.03
C ARG A 199 21.54 7.06 2.67
N GLY A 200 20.30 7.04 3.14
CA GLY A 200 19.68 5.86 3.75
C GLY A 200 19.47 4.73 2.74
N TYR A 201 19.23 3.54 3.27
CA TYR A 201 19.01 2.33 2.48
C TYR A 201 17.76 2.47 1.58
N CYS A 202 17.93 2.16 0.30
CA CYS A 202 16.84 2.05 -0.66
C CYS A 202 17.14 0.85 -1.56
N ALA A 203 16.41 -0.25 -1.37
CA ALA A 203 16.55 -1.47 -2.18
C ALA A 203 15.42 -1.67 -3.18
N LEU A 204 14.68 -0.61 -3.51
CA LEU A 204 13.59 -0.67 -4.46
C LEU A 204 14.13 -1.06 -5.85
N LYS A 205 13.79 -2.27 -6.29
CA LYS A 205 14.26 -2.82 -7.57
C LYS A 205 13.19 -3.72 -8.17
N GLY A 206 12.72 -3.34 -9.35
CA GLY A 206 11.80 -4.15 -10.15
C GLY A 206 12.48 -5.34 -10.85
N THR A 207 11.67 -6.12 -11.55
CA THR A 207 12.12 -7.22 -12.43
C THR A 207 12.86 -6.72 -13.68
N GLY A 208 12.73 -5.42 -14.01
CA GLY A 208 13.22 -4.82 -15.26
C GLY A 208 12.24 -4.96 -16.43
N ILE A 209 11.10 -5.61 -16.21
CA ILE A 209 10.07 -5.83 -17.23
C ILE A 209 9.06 -4.68 -17.19
N LYS A 210 8.65 -4.22 -18.36
CA LYS A 210 7.68 -3.13 -18.50
C LYS A 210 6.26 -3.66 -18.55
N PHE A 211 5.35 -2.93 -17.89
CA PHE A 211 3.90 -3.18 -17.95
C PHE A 211 3.42 -2.99 -19.39
#